data_AF-A0A7C6ZQJ3-F1
#
_entry.id   AF-A0A7C6ZQJ3-F1
#
_cell.length_a   1.000
_cell.length_b   1.000
_cell.length_c   1.000
_cell.angle_alpha   90.00
_cell.angle_beta   90.00
_cell.angle_gamma   90.00
#
_symmetry.space_group_name_H-M   'P 1'
#
loop_
_entity.id
_entity.type
_entity.pdbx_description
1 polymer ?
#
loop_
_entity_poly.entity_id
_entity_poly.type
_entity_poly.pdbx_seq_one_letter_code
_entity_poly.pdbx_strand_id
1 'polypeptide(L)'
;GVVVDFAMNTVCAAGTGSFLDQQAARLGIPIESFGELALKGNVPVRIAGRCAVFAESDMIHKQQMGHRIEDIIAGLCEALVRNYLNNVGKGKELLPPVVFQGGVAANAGMREAFRKALGMPIIVPDHYNVMGAIGAAILASEEIKRKGSKTRFKGFDIADSVYDVNTFECKGCPNLCEIVNLTSEGELLARWGDRCGRWSSLIS
;
A
#
# COMPACT_ATOMS: atom_id res chain seq x y z
N GLY A 1 -14.92 -18.05 -2.01
CA GLY A 1 -14.62 -17.82 -3.44
C GLY A 1 -13.24 -18.36 -3.75
N VAL A 2 -12.91 -18.57 -5.02
CA VAL A 2 -11.58 -18.99 -5.47
C VAL A 2 -10.93 -17.82 -6.20
N VAL A 3 -9.65 -17.53 -5.93
CA VAL A 3 -8.90 -16.51 -6.67
C VAL A 3 -8.65 -17.04 -8.07
N VAL A 4 -9.25 -16.40 -9.08
CA VAL A 4 -9.12 -16.80 -10.48
C VAL A 4 -7.91 -16.18 -11.16
N ASP A 5 -7.47 -15.00 -10.70
CA ASP A 5 -6.37 -14.26 -11.29
C ASP A 5 -5.82 -13.21 -10.30
N PHE A 6 -4.55 -12.86 -10.45
CA PHE A 6 -3.83 -11.90 -9.62
C PHE A 6 -2.72 -11.20 -10.42
N ALA A 7 -2.52 -9.91 -10.15
CA ALA A 7 -1.40 -9.14 -10.70
C ALA A 7 -0.90 -8.13 -9.67
N MET A 8 0.43 -7.96 -9.61
CA MET A 8 1.08 -6.90 -8.84
C MET A 8 1.89 -6.00 -9.76
N ASN A 9 1.94 -4.72 -9.41
CA ASN A 9 2.92 -3.81 -9.98
C ASN A 9 4.26 -4.04 -9.30
N THR A 10 5.21 -4.68 -10.00
CA THR A 10 6.53 -5.01 -9.45
C THR A 10 7.57 -3.90 -9.62
N VAL A 11 7.23 -2.81 -10.34
CA VAL A 11 8.24 -1.84 -10.84
C VAL A 11 7.94 -0.39 -10.46
N CYS A 12 6.71 -0.02 -10.10
CA CYS A 12 6.36 1.41 -9.98
C CYS A 12 5.81 1.83 -8.61
N ALA A 13 6.48 2.82 -8.00
CA ALA A 13 5.95 3.65 -6.93
C ALA A 13 4.96 4.72 -7.44
N ALA A 14 4.80 4.91 -8.76
CA ALA A 14 3.80 5.84 -9.29
C ALA A 14 2.40 5.29 -9.04
N GLY A 15 1.59 6.06 -8.32
CA GLY A 15 0.24 5.66 -7.90
C GLY A 15 0.14 5.15 -6.46
N THR A 16 1.23 5.16 -5.68
CA THR A 16 1.17 4.95 -4.23
C THR A 16 0.72 6.22 -3.50
N GLY A 17 0.28 6.07 -2.25
CA GLY A 17 -0.05 7.21 -1.38
C GLY A 17 1.12 8.18 -1.23
N SER A 18 2.32 7.65 -1.00
CA SER A 18 3.54 8.46 -0.83
C SER A 18 3.87 9.34 -2.04
N PHE A 19 3.55 8.89 -3.26
CA PHE A 19 3.74 9.71 -4.44
C PHE A 19 2.76 10.89 -4.46
N LEU A 20 1.49 10.65 -4.12
CA LEU A 20 0.49 11.72 -4.00
C LEU A 20 0.86 12.71 -2.89
N ASP A 21 1.37 12.23 -1.75
CA ASP A 21 1.87 13.07 -0.65
C ASP A 21 2.98 14.02 -1.13
N GLN A 22 3.94 13.50 -1.88
CA GLN A 22 5.03 14.29 -2.45
C GLN A 22 4.51 15.37 -3.42
N GLN A 23 3.54 15.02 -4.27
CA GLN A 23 2.96 15.98 -5.20
C GLN A 23 2.12 17.04 -4.49
N ALA A 24 1.37 16.67 -3.45
CA ALA A 24 0.61 17.60 -2.63
C ALA A 24 1.53 18.62 -1.94
N ALA A 25 2.58 18.14 -1.27
CA ALA A 25 3.56 18.98 -0.61
C ALA A 25 4.23 19.97 -1.58
N ARG A 26 4.56 19.50 -2.79
CA ARG A 26 5.19 20.33 -3.83
C ARG A 26 4.27 21.42 -4.38
N LEU A 27 2.98 21.13 -4.51
CA LEU A 27 1.97 22.10 -4.88
C LEU A 27 1.58 23.04 -3.72
N GLY A 28 2.12 22.82 -2.52
CA GLY A 28 1.82 23.62 -1.34
C GLY A 28 0.41 23.39 -0.81
N ILE A 29 -0.15 22.19 -1.00
CA ILE A 29 -1.51 21.84 -0.57
C ILE A 29 -1.49 20.66 0.42
N PRO A 30 -2.45 20.61 1.36
CA PRO A 30 -2.64 19.43 2.21
C PRO A 30 -3.07 18.21 1.37
N ILE A 31 -2.56 17.01 1.69
CA ILE A 31 -2.94 15.77 0.98
C ILE A 31 -4.44 15.48 1.13
N GLU A 32 -5.02 15.84 2.26
CA GLU A 32 -6.44 15.68 2.58
C GLU A 32 -7.32 16.47 1.61
N SER A 33 -6.81 17.60 1.10
CA SER A 33 -7.51 18.44 0.12
C SER A 33 -7.25 18.01 -1.33
N PHE A 34 -6.24 17.16 -1.58
CA PHE A 34 -5.79 16.80 -2.93
C PHE A 34 -6.91 16.19 -3.77
N GLY A 35 -7.63 15.22 -3.20
CA GLY A 35 -8.72 14.55 -3.90
C GLY A 35 -9.87 15.50 -4.24
N GLU A 36 -10.27 16.35 -3.31
CA GLU A 36 -11.35 17.34 -3.51
C GLU A 36 -10.97 18.42 -4.53
N LEU A 37 -9.70 18.85 -4.55
CA LEU A 37 -9.20 19.77 -5.57
C LEU A 37 -9.23 19.13 -6.96
N ALA A 38 -8.92 17.83 -7.08
CA ALA A 38 -9.03 17.10 -8.34
C ALA A 38 -10.47 17.12 -8.90
N LEU A 39 -11.48 17.03 -8.03
CA LEU A 39 -12.89 17.05 -8.43
C LEU A 39 -13.36 18.41 -8.94
N LYS A 40 -12.67 19.50 -8.56
CA LYS A 40 -12.95 20.86 -9.03
C LYS A 40 -12.29 21.17 -10.38
N GLY A 41 -11.49 20.25 -10.92
CA GLY A 41 -10.87 20.35 -12.23
C GLY A 41 -11.91 20.12 -13.33
N ASN A 42 -12.13 21.13 -14.17
CA ASN A 42 -13.11 21.08 -15.25
C ASN A 42 -12.45 20.75 -16.60
N VAL A 43 -11.16 21.02 -16.73
CA VAL A 43 -10.38 20.79 -17.96
C VAL A 43 -9.09 20.05 -17.58
N PRO A 44 -9.18 18.74 -17.22
CA PRO A 44 -8.02 17.98 -16.77
C PRO A 44 -6.85 18.06 -17.75
N VAL A 45 -5.68 18.44 -17.25
CA VAL A 45 -4.49 18.59 -18.09
C VAL A 45 -3.92 17.21 -18.41
N ARG A 46 -3.48 16.98 -19.64
CA ARG A 46 -2.80 15.72 -19.96
C ARG A 46 -1.44 15.66 -19.27
N ILE A 47 -1.32 14.77 -18.27
CA ILE A 47 -0.07 14.47 -17.57
C ILE A 47 0.56 13.16 -18.06
N ALA A 48 1.88 13.18 -18.26
CA ALA A 48 2.71 12.03 -18.60
C ALA A 48 2.93 11.07 -17.41
N GLY A 49 1.92 10.25 -17.09
CA GLY A 49 1.95 9.35 -15.93
C GLY A 49 2.70 8.02 -16.10
N ARG A 50 3.75 7.92 -16.94
CA ARG A 50 4.48 6.64 -17.11
C ARG A 50 5.39 6.30 -15.93
N CYS A 51 6.02 7.32 -15.34
CA CYS A 51 6.92 7.23 -14.19
C CYS A 51 6.69 8.47 -13.29
N ALA A 52 6.93 8.34 -11.99
CA ALA A 52 6.80 9.42 -11.02
C ALA A 52 7.60 10.67 -11.42
N VAL A 53 8.85 10.50 -11.87
CA VAL A 53 9.76 11.59 -12.27
C VAL A 53 9.21 12.38 -13.47
N PHE A 54 8.66 11.69 -14.47
CA PHE A 54 8.07 12.35 -15.63
C PHE A 54 6.73 13.01 -15.31
N ALA A 55 5.92 12.37 -14.46
CA ALA A 55 4.67 12.96 -14.00
C ALA A 55 4.94 14.27 -13.25
N GLU A 56 5.92 14.26 -12.34
CA GLU A 56 6.38 15.45 -11.62
C GLU A 56 6.87 16.55 -12.58
N SER A 57 7.76 16.20 -13.51
CA SER A 57 8.34 17.18 -14.45
C SER A 57 7.26 17.83 -15.32
N ASP A 58 6.28 17.05 -15.77
CA ASP A 58 5.16 17.54 -16.58
C ASP A 58 4.23 18.43 -15.73
N MET A 59 3.92 18.05 -14.49
CA MET A 59 3.13 18.89 -13.57
C MET A 59 3.75 20.28 -13.37
N ILE A 60 5.07 20.35 -13.17
CA ILE A 60 5.80 21.63 -13.04
C ILE A 60 5.66 22.45 -14.32
N HIS A 61 5.87 21.81 -15.47
CA HIS A 61 5.74 22.48 -16.76
C HIS A 61 4.32 23.04 -16.96
N LYS A 62 3.27 22.27 -16.62
CA LYS A 62 1.88 22.73 -16.71
C LYS A 62 1.58 23.88 -15.74
N GLN A 63 2.15 23.84 -14.54
CA GLN A 63 2.04 24.96 -13.59
C GLN A 63 2.69 26.24 -14.15
N GLN A 64 3.88 26.13 -14.75
CA GLN A 64 4.59 27.26 -15.38
C GLN A 64 3.83 27.86 -16.57
N MET A 65 3.07 27.04 -17.30
CA MET A 65 2.18 27.50 -18.37
C MET A 65 0.90 28.21 -17.84
N GLY A 66 0.70 28.27 -16.53
CA GLY A 66 -0.45 28.93 -15.92
C GLY A 66 -1.71 28.06 -15.86
N HIS A 67 -1.60 26.73 -16.01
CA HIS A 67 -2.74 25.85 -15.77
C HIS A 67 -3.17 25.90 -14.30
N ARG A 68 -4.48 25.80 -14.08
CA ARG A 68 -5.05 25.74 -12.73
C ARG A 68 -4.59 24.49 -12.00
N ILE A 69 -4.38 24.62 -10.69
CA ILE A 69 -3.94 23.51 -9.83
C ILE A 69 -4.97 22.37 -9.87
N GLU A 70 -6.26 22.67 -9.84
CA GLU A 70 -7.32 21.66 -9.87
C GLU A 70 -7.27 20.81 -11.15
N ASP A 71 -7.03 21.45 -12.29
CA ASP A 71 -6.93 20.79 -13.60
C ASP A 71 -5.66 19.94 -13.74
N ILE A 72 -4.55 20.39 -13.13
CA ILE A 72 -3.29 19.60 -13.08
C ILE A 72 -3.48 18.36 -12.22
N ILE A 73 -4.08 18.50 -11.04
CA ILE A 73 -4.34 17.40 -10.10
C ILE A 73 -5.30 16.38 -10.72
N ALA A 74 -6.40 16.83 -11.32
CA ALA A 74 -7.33 15.96 -12.05
C ALA A 74 -6.61 15.18 -13.16
N GLY A 75 -5.77 15.87 -13.92
CA GLY A 75 -4.91 15.31 -14.95
C GLY A 75 -3.96 14.23 -14.45
N LEU A 76 -3.36 14.46 -13.27
CA LEU A 76 -2.49 13.48 -12.61
C LEU A 76 -3.26 12.23 -12.20
N CYS A 77 -4.42 12.38 -11.54
CA CYS A 77 -5.25 11.25 -11.12
C CYS A 77 -5.62 10.36 -12.32
N GLU A 78 -6.06 10.96 -13.43
CA GLU A 78 -6.34 10.22 -14.66
C GLU A 78 -5.10 9.54 -15.25
N ALA A 79 -3.93 10.19 -15.18
CA ALA A 79 -2.69 9.62 -15.67
C ALA A 79 -2.24 8.40 -14.86
N LEU A 80 -2.38 8.45 -13.54
CA LEU A 80 -2.06 7.35 -12.64
C LEU A 80 -3.01 6.16 -12.84
N VAL A 81 -4.32 6.42 -12.98
CA VAL A 81 -5.30 5.37 -13.27
C VAL A 81 -5.04 4.73 -14.63
N ARG A 82 -4.79 5.51 -15.68
CA ARG A 82 -4.42 4.95 -17.00
C ARG A 82 -3.16 4.08 -16.90
N ASN A 83 -2.15 4.53 -16.17
CA ASN A 83 -0.93 3.74 -15.96
C ASN A 83 -1.24 2.42 -15.26
N TYR A 84 -2.04 2.47 -14.19
CA TYR A 84 -2.42 1.29 -13.41
C TYR A 84 -3.17 0.27 -14.28
N LEU A 85 -4.17 0.70 -15.05
CA LEU A 85 -4.93 -0.20 -15.92
C LEU A 85 -4.06 -0.80 -17.03
N ASN A 86 -3.13 -0.03 -17.60
CA ASN A 86 -2.21 -0.55 -18.62
C ASN A 86 -1.20 -1.56 -18.06
N ASN A 87 -0.65 -1.29 -16.87
CA ASN A 87 0.46 -2.08 -16.31
C ASN A 87 0.01 -3.23 -15.42
N VAL A 88 -1.10 -3.09 -14.70
CA VAL A 88 -1.63 -4.11 -13.78
C VAL A 88 -2.85 -4.78 -14.39
N GLY A 89 -3.77 -3.98 -14.95
CA GLY A 89 -4.94 -4.48 -15.67
C GLY A 89 -4.55 -5.30 -16.89
N LYS A 90 -3.54 -4.87 -17.68
CA LYS A 90 -2.96 -5.62 -18.82
C LYS A 90 -3.99 -6.27 -19.76
N GLY A 91 -5.12 -5.60 -20.02
CA GLY A 91 -6.19 -6.12 -20.89
C GLY A 91 -7.09 -7.19 -20.26
N LYS A 92 -6.97 -7.43 -18.95
CA LYS A 92 -7.92 -8.25 -18.19
C LYS A 92 -9.32 -7.63 -18.27
N GLU A 93 -10.32 -8.49 -18.43
CA GLU A 93 -11.71 -8.09 -18.32
C GLU A 93 -12.04 -7.80 -16.86
N LEU A 94 -12.35 -6.54 -16.55
CA LEU A 94 -12.76 -6.10 -15.22
C LEU A 94 -14.29 -6.02 -15.19
N LEU A 95 -14.92 -6.87 -14.37
CA LEU A 95 -16.37 -6.95 -14.24
C LEU A 95 -16.82 -6.40 -12.87
N PRO A 96 -18.02 -5.79 -12.78
CA PRO A 96 -18.58 -5.37 -11.51
C PRO A 96 -18.98 -6.59 -10.64
N PRO A 97 -18.98 -6.45 -9.30
CA PRO A 97 -18.60 -5.26 -8.54
C PRO A 97 -17.09 -5.03 -8.49
N VAL A 98 -16.66 -3.77 -8.68
CA VAL A 98 -15.24 -3.36 -8.53
C VAL A 98 -15.04 -2.72 -7.17
N VAL A 99 -14.11 -3.27 -6.39
CA VAL A 99 -13.75 -2.76 -5.06
C VAL A 99 -12.39 -2.09 -5.12
N PHE A 100 -12.31 -0.85 -4.63
CA PHE A 100 -11.06 -0.10 -4.49
C PHE A 100 -10.70 0.07 -3.02
N GLN A 101 -9.53 -0.44 -2.63
CA GLN A 101 -9.05 -0.48 -1.25
C GLN A 101 -7.58 -0.06 -1.15
N GLY A 102 -7.11 0.17 0.07
CA GLY A 102 -5.80 0.74 0.39
C GLY A 102 -5.89 2.25 0.66
N GLY A 103 -4.81 2.85 1.18
CA GLY A 103 -4.82 4.27 1.59
C GLY A 103 -5.22 5.25 0.48
N VAL A 104 -4.84 4.95 -0.77
CA VAL A 104 -5.19 5.78 -1.94
C VAL A 104 -6.69 5.78 -2.23
N ALA A 105 -7.44 4.77 -1.76
CA ALA A 105 -8.90 4.74 -1.90
C ALA A 105 -9.60 5.88 -1.14
N ALA A 106 -8.94 6.52 -0.17
CA ALA A 106 -9.44 7.73 0.48
C ALA A 106 -9.49 8.94 -0.47
N ASN A 107 -8.67 8.94 -1.52
CA ASN A 107 -8.54 10.09 -2.42
C ASN A 107 -9.71 10.14 -3.42
N ALA A 108 -10.60 11.12 -3.25
CA ALA A 108 -11.80 11.29 -4.07
C ALA A 108 -11.48 11.47 -5.58
N GLY A 109 -10.39 12.15 -5.91
CA GLY A 109 -9.91 12.32 -7.29
C GLY A 109 -9.51 10.99 -7.94
N MET A 110 -8.81 10.12 -7.20
CA MET A 110 -8.46 8.77 -7.69
C MET A 110 -9.69 7.89 -7.86
N ARG A 111 -10.65 7.94 -6.91
CA ARG A 111 -11.93 7.21 -7.02
C ARG A 111 -12.68 7.61 -8.29
N GLU A 112 -12.79 8.92 -8.53
CA GLU A 112 -13.47 9.45 -9.70
C GLU A 112 -12.74 9.11 -11.00
N ALA A 113 -11.40 9.18 -11.01
CA ALA A 113 -10.60 8.78 -12.16
C ALA A 113 -10.77 7.29 -12.50
N PHE A 114 -10.80 6.39 -11.50
CA PHE A 114 -11.10 4.97 -11.71
C PHE A 114 -12.52 4.76 -12.24
N ARG A 115 -13.52 5.43 -11.64
CA ARG A 115 -14.92 5.36 -12.07
C ARG A 115 -15.07 5.78 -13.54
N LYS A 116 -14.44 6.90 -13.94
CA LYS A 116 -14.43 7.38 -15.33
C LYS A 116 -13.74 6.40 -16.27
N ALA A 117 -12.55 5.91 -15.90
CA ALA A 117 -11.76 5.05 -16.76
C ALA A 117 -12.39 3.67 -16.99
N LEU A 118 -13.05 3.12 -15.97
CA LEU A 118 -13.71 1.81 -16.05
C LEU A 118 -15.16 1.90 -16.54
N GLY A 119 -15.77 3.09 -16.55
CA GLY A 119 -17.16 3.28 -16.95
C GLY A 119 -18.17 2.58 -16.03
N MET A 120 -17.77 2.25 -14.80
CA MET A 120 -18.58 1.48 -13.85
C MET A 120 -18.45 2.00 -12.41
N PRO A 121 -19.41 1.69 -11.53
CA PRO A 121 -19.33 2.07 -10.11
C PRO A 121 -18.12 1.44 -9.41
N ILE A 122 -17.48 2.22 -8.55
CA ILE A 122 -16.38 1.78 -7.69
C ILE A 122 -16.84 1.78 -6.23
N ILE A 123 -16.72 0.64 -5.58
CA ILE A 123 -17.05 0.47 -4.16
C ILE A 123 -15.78 0.71 -3.34
N VAL A 124 -15.85 1.64 -2.40
CA VAL A 124 -14.81 1.83 -1.39
C VAL A 124 -15.37 1.33 -0.06
N PRO A 125 -14.82 0.26 0.54
CA PRO A 125 -15.32 -0.29 1.79
C PRO A 125 -14.95 0.62 2.97
N ASP A 126 -15.76 0.62 4.04
CA ASP A 126 -15.55 1.50 5.22
C ASP A 126 -14.15 1.38 5.84
N HIS A 127 -13.60 0.17 5.86
CA HIS A 127 -12.28 -0.13 6.40
C HIS A 127 -11.21 -0.34 5.32
N TYR A 128 -11.30 0.42 4.22
CA TYR A 128 -10.41 0.33 3.05
C TYR A 128 -8.91 0.32 3.39
N ASN A 129 -8.50 0.95 4.50
CA ASN A 129 -7.11 1.06 4.93
C ASN A 129 -6.57 -0.19 5.66
N VAL A 130 -7.44 -1.09 6.13
CA VAL A 130 -7.05 -2.26 6.94
C VAL A 130 -7.65 -3.58 6.44
N MET A 131 -8.22 -3.60 5.23
CA MET A 131 -8.85 -4.80 4.65
C MET A 131 -7.92 -6.03 4.64
N GLY A 132 -6.61 -5.84 4.41
CA GLY A 132 -5.64 -6.93 4.47
C GLY A 132 -5.51 -7.55 5.87
N ALA A 133 -5.50 -6.72 6.91
CA ALA A 133 -5.46 -7.17 8.29
C ALA A 133 -6.76 -7.90 8.69
N ILE A 134 -7.91 -7.38 8.26
CA ILE A 134 -9.21 -8.04 8.44
C ILE A 134 -9.19 -9.43 7.78
N GLY A 135 -8.72 -9.53 6.54
CA GLY A 135 -8.60 -10.81 5.84
C GLY A 135 -7.70 -11.79 6.58
N ALA A 136 -6.54 -11.34 7.06
CA ALA A 136 -5.63 -12.17 7.85
C ALA A 136 -6.28 -12.66 9.16
N ALA A 137 -7.03 -11.80 9.85
CA ALA A 137 -7.74 -12.16 11.07
C ALA A 137 -8.84 -13.21 10.82
N ILE A 138 -9.59 -13.08 9.72
CA ILE A 138 -10.60 -14.06 9.31
C ILE A 138 -9.94 -15.41 9.03
N LEU A 139 -8.89 -15.43 8.22
CA LEU A 139 -8.15 -16.66 7.89
C LEU A 139 -7.60 -17.35 9.14
N ALA A 140 -7.03 -16.58 10.07
CA ALA A 140 -6.56 -17.12 11.35
C ALA A 140 -7.70 -17.71 12.19
N SER A 141 -8.85 -17.04 12.24
CA SER A 141 -10.04 -17.54 12.96
C SER A 141 -10.58 -18.85 12.35
N GLU A 142 -10.67 -18.92 11.03
CA GLU A 142 -11.10 -20.11 10.29
C GLU A 142 -10.17 -21.29 10.52
N GLU A 143 -8.86 -21.06 10.51
CA GLU A 143 -7.86 -22.11 10.74
C GLU A 143 -7.91 -22.66 12.17
N ILE A 144 -8.11 -21.79 13.16
CA ILE A 144 -8.30 -22.20 14.56
C ILE A 144 -9.57 -23.05 14.72
N LYS A 145 -10.69 -22.62 14.12
CA LYS A 145 -11.95 -23.39 14.11
C LYS A 145 -11.78 -24.75 13.43
N ARG A 146 -11.09 -24.79 12.28
CA ARG A 146 -10.83 -26.01 11.50
C ARG A 146 -10.00 -27.04 12.27
N LYS A 147 -9.00 -26.57 13.05
CA LYS A 147 -8.13 -27.44 13.87
C LYS A 147 -8.72 -27.78 15.25
N GLY A 148 -9.82 -27.13 15.66
CA GLY A 148 -10.35 -27.26 17.02
C GLY A 148 -9.36 -26.85 18.12
N SER A 149 -8.34 -26.06 17.78
CA SER A 149 -7.27 -25.67 18.69
C SER A 149 -7.62 -24.39 19.45
N LYS A 150 -6.95 -24.14 20.59
CA LYS A 150 -7.01 -22.83 21.24
C LYS A 150 -6.04 -21.86 20.58
N THR A 151 -6.37 -20.57 20.59
CA THR A 151 -5.46 -19.53 20.12
C THR A 151 -4.21 -19.44 21.01
N ARG A 152 -3.05 -19.13 20.41
CA ARG A 152 -1.80 -18.78 21.11
C ARG A 152 -1.64 -17.27 21.31
N PHE A 153 -2.69 -16.50 21.03
CA PHE A 153 -2.69 -15.05 21.24
C PHE A 153 -2.47 -14.75 22.73
N LYS A 154 -1.36 -14.06 23.04
CA LYS A 154 -0.94 -13.75 24.41
C LYS A 154 -1.67 -12.54 25.02
N GLY A 155 -2.59 -11.90 24.30
CA GLY A 155 -3.29 -10.69 24.73
C GLY A 155 -2.64 -9.41 24.20
N PHE A 156 -3.27 -8.25 24.47
CA PHE A 156 -2.75 -6.93 24.09
C PHE A 156 -1.76 -6.36 25.10
N ASP A 157 -1.79 -6.84 26.35
CA ASP A 157 -0.87 -6.46 27.43
C ASP A 157 0.60 -6.79 27.11
N ILE A 158 0.81 -7.61 26.06
CA ILE A 158 2.12 -7.90 25.49
C ILE A 158 2.85 -6.63 25.01
N ALA A 159 2.10 -5.57 24.63
CA ALA A 159 2.70 -4.30 24.23
C ALA A 159 3.35 -3.55 25.40
N ASP A 160 2.89 -3.80 26.63
CA ASP A 160 3.39 -3.18 27.86
C ASP A 160 4.42 -4.06 28.58
N SER A 161 4.70 -5.25 28.06
CA SER A 161 5.67 -6.17 28.65
C SER A 161 7.09 -5.67 28.47
N VAL A 162 7.94 -5.95 29.46
CA VAL A 162 9.37 -5.62 29.39
C VAL A 162 10.07 -6.66 28.52
N TYR A 163 10.77 -6.17 27.51
CA TYR A 163 11.61 -6.98 26.63
C TYR A 163 13.05 -6.54 26.73
N ASP A 164 13.93 -7.54 26.84
CA ASP A 164 15.37 -7.34 26.70
C ASP A 164 15.77 -7.69 25.27
N VAL A 165 16.47 -6.77 24.61
CA VAL A 165 17.01 -6.97 23.27
C VAL A 165 18.53 -7.06 23.37
N ASN A 166 19.11 -8.14 22.85
CA ASN A 166 20.57 -8.28 22.73
C ASN A 166 20.94 -8.76 21.33
N THR A 167 22.14 -8.40 20.88
CA THR A 167 22.65 -8.77 19.56
C THR A 167 23.93 -9.58 19.64
N PHE A 168 24.16 -10.47 18.68
CA PHE A 168 25.42 -11.18 18.51
C PHE A 168 25.73 -11.45 17.04
N GLU A 169 27.01 -11.60 16.71
CA GLU A 169 27.44 -11.94 15.35
C GLU A 169 27.43 -13.46 15.12
N CYS A 170 26.70 -13.92 14.11
CA CYS A 170 26.62 -15.32 13.74
C CYS A 170 27.85 -15.76 12.92
N LYS A 171 28.70 -16.60 13.51
CA LYS A 171 29.88 -17.21 12.86
C LYS A 171 29.58 -18.50 12.10
N GLY A 172 28.31 -18.71 11.77
CA GLY A 172 27.80 -19.97 11.21
C GLY A 172 28.05 -20.19 9.72
N CYS A 173 28.38 -19.12 9.00
CA CYS A 173 28.71 -19.09 7.57
C CYS A 173 29.40 -17.74 7.24
N PRO A 174 29.88 -17.53 6.01
CA PRO A 174 30.58 -16.30 5.62
C PRO A 174 29.74 -15.00 5.70
N ASN A 175 28.41 -15.09 5.89
CA ASN A 175 27.54 -13.92 5.91
C ASN A 175 27.69 -13.03 7.15
N LEU A 176 28.28 -13.54 8.25
CA LEU A 176 28.53 -12.81 9.50
C LEU A 176 27.36 -11.92 9.92
N CYS A 177 26.14 -12.47 9.91
CA CYS A 177 24.94 -11.69 10.19
C CYS A 177 24.90 -11.26 11.65
N GLU A 178 24.51 -10.00 11.89
CA GLU A 178 24.08 -9.56 13.22
C GLU A 178 22.70 -10.14 13.51
N ILE A 179 22.62 -10.95 14.57
CA ILE A 179 21.40 -11.60 15.01
C ILE A 179 20.86 -10.85 16.21
N VAL A 180 19.59 -10.48 16.13
CA VAL A 180 18.86 -9.85 17.22
C VAL A 180 18.09 -10.92 17.98
N ASN A 181 18.27 -10.95 19.30
CA ASN A 181 17.52 -11.76 20.23
C ASN A 181 16.51 -10.88 20.97
N LEU A 182 15.27 -11.32 21.01
CA LEU A 182 14.23 -10.74 21.84
C LEU A 182 13.91 -11.72 22.97
N THR A 183 14.14 -11.29 24.21
CA THR A 183 13.86 -12.06 25.43
C THR A 183 12.84 -11.33 26.30
N SER A 184 12.01 -12.06 27.03
CA SER A 184 11.13 -11.50 28.06
C SER A 184 11.12 -12.45 29.26
N GLU A 185 11.25 -11.91 30.47
CA GLU A 185 11.31 -12.68 31.72
C GLU A 185 12.38 -13.82 31.70
N GLY A 186 13.47 -13.63 30.95
CA GLY A 186 14.53 -14.63 30.76
C GLY A 186 14.24 -15.70 29.70
N GLU A 187 13.06 -15.71 29.08
CA GLU A 187 12.70 -16.62 27.99
C GLU A 187 13.00 -15.99 26.62
N LEU A 188 13.59 -16.76 25.70
CA LEU A 188 13.84 -16.32 24.33
C LEU A 188 12.54 -16.40 23.52
N LEU A 189 12.03 -15.24 23.11
CA LEU A 189 10.78 -15.14 22.36
C LEU A 189 10.98 -15.19 20.84
N ALA A 190 12.00 -14.52 20.33
CA ALA A 190 12.25 -14.45 18.89
C ALA A 190 13.72 -14.18 18.55
N ARG A 191 14.12 -14.62 17.36
CA ARG A 191 15.39 -14.27 16.71
C ARG A 191 15.18 -13.88 15.26
N TRP A 192 15.88 -12.84 14.81
CA TRP A 192 15.90 -12.45 13.40
C TRP A 192 17.23 -11.79 13.03
N GLY A 193 17.40 -11.48 11.74
CA GLY A 193 18.61 -10.84 11.20
C GLY A 193 19.46 -11.78 10.33
N ASP A 194 19.10 -13.06 10.25
CA ASP A 194 19.85 -14.04 9.48
C ASP A 194 19.46 -14.08 8.01
N ARG A 195 20.47 -14.22 7.14
CA ARG A 195 20.25 -14.32 5.68
C ARG A 195 19.97 -15.73 5.18
N CYS A 196 20.33 -16.74 5.96
CA CYS A 196 20.30 -18.14 5.54
C CYS A 196 19.13 -18.96 6.11
N GLY A 197 18.24 -18.35 6.92
CA GLY A 197 17.11 -19.02 7.56
C GLY A 197 17.44 -19.84 8.81
N ARG A 198 18.72 -19.89 9.25
CA ARG A 198 19.17 -20.64 10.43
C ARG A 198 18.49 -20.21 11.74
N TRP A 199 18.23 -18.91 11.90
CA TRP A 199 17.69 -18.37 13.16
C TRP A 199 16.21 -18.03 13.05
N SER A 200 15.72 -17.79 11.85
CA SER A 200 14.31 -17.46 11.55
C SER A 200 13.31 -18.60 11.85
N SER A 201 13.77 -19.85 12.00
CA SER A 201 12.91 -21.03 12.20
C SER A 201 12.77 -21.50 13.66
N LEU A 202 13.38 -20.80 14.62
CA LEU A 202 13.33 -21.14 16.04
C LEU A 202 12.31 -20.24 16.75
N ILE A 203 11.03 -20.49 16.53
CA ILE A 203 9.93 -19.94 17.33
C ILE A 203 9.15 -21.12 17.88
N SER A 204 9.18 -21.33 19.19
CA SER A 204 8.29 -22.26 19.91
C SER A 204 6.94 -21.60 20.18
#